data_AF-A0AAD8PWX4-F1
#
_entry.id   AF-A0AAD8PWX4-F1
#
_cell.length_a   1.000
_cell.length_b   1.000
_cell.length_c   1.000
_cell.angle_alpha   90.00
_cell.angle_beta   90.00
_cell.angle_gamma   90.00
#
_symmetry.space_group_name_H-M   'P 1'
#
loop_
_entity.id
_entity.type
_entity.pdbx_description
1 polymer ?
#
loop_
_entity_poly.entity_id
_entity_poly.type
_entity_poly.pdbx_seq_one_letter_code
_entity_poly.pdbx_strand_id
1 'polypeptide(L)'
;MSAATKDVLSRVQRMIPPMLEKFHKGQLGRVGVLGGSVDYTGAPYFSAMASARLGCDMSHVICTPGAASVIKTYSPNLMVHPLMRQTPSDAAPDGSRDAHADAGAVAGPIIDMLARLHVLVIGPGLGRDPLMQDTVARVIRAARERSLPLVLDADALLVVQKDPALVRGYGLAVLTPNVVEFSRLCRALGVDEAEAKDSAAAGSGGGEGEEAKETAKVEALANALEGVTVVQKGGKDFISNGKDTLVVDLEGGLKRSGGQGDTLTGSIATFLGWRNAYLEGLWDTGDDKMAEDELVRLAAFGGSAITRECSRRAFLKKGRSLQASDLTDEVHGSFMTLFGEVDGKAGATKL
;
A
#
# COMPACT_ATOMS: atom_id res chain seq x y z
N MET A 1 -4.55 18.89 -12.29
CA MET A 1 -4.14 17.58 -12.83
C MET A 1 -3.82 17.72 -14.31
N SER A 2 -2.70 17.16 -14.76
CA SER A 2 -2.30 17.14 -16.17
C SER A 2 -3.21 16.25 -17.03
N ALA A 3 -3.07 16.35 -18.36
CA ALA A 3 -3.73 15.46 -19.30
C ALA A 3 -3.26 14.00 -19.14
N ALA A 4 -1.97 13.79 -18.87
CA ALA A 4 -1.41 12.46 -18.59
C ALA A 4 -2.06 11.82 -17.36
N THR A 5 -2.24 12.58 -16.27
CA THR A 5 -2.94 12.08 -15.08
C THR A 5 -4.38 11.69 -15.38
N LYS A 6 -5.09 12.44 -16.24
CA LYS A 6 -6.47 12.10 -16.64
C LYS A 6 -6.53 10.79 -17.42
N ASP A 7 -5.61 10.59 -18.36
CA ASP A 7 -5.49 9.36 -19.13
C ASP A 7 -5.25 8.15 -18.22
N VAL A 8 -4.29 8.26 -17.31
CA VAL A 8 -3.99 7.17 -16.36
C VAL A 8 -5.17 6.89 -15.43
N LEU A 9 -5.88 7.91 -14.93
CA LEU A 9 -7.10 7.69 -14.14
C LEU A 9 -8.18 6.94 -14.92
N SER A 10 -8.34 7.21 -16.22
CA SER A 10 -9.30 6.47 -17.05
C SER A 10 -8.92 4.98 -17.18
N ARG A 11 -7.62 4.67 -17.26
CA ARG A 11 -7.12 3.28 -17.25
C ARG A 11 -7.33 2.61 -15.90
N VAL A 12 -7.06 3.32 -14.79
CA VAL A 12 -7.36 2.83 -13.44
C VAL A 12 -8.86 2.53 -13.30
N GLN A 13 -9.74 3.37 -13.86
CA GLN A 13 -11.19 3.18 -13.80
C GLN A 13 -11.63 1.85 -14.41
N ARG A 14 -10.97 1.38 -15.48
CA ARG A 14 -11.25 0.09 -16.13
C ARG A 14 -11.01 -1.12 -15.21
N MET A 15 -10.22 -0.97 -14.16
CA MET A 15 -9.94 -2.03 -13.17
C MET A 15 -10.98 -2.09 -12.06
N ILE A 16 -11.82 -1.06 -11.92
CA ILE A 16 -12.80 -0.98 -10.84
C ILE A 16 -13.96 -1.91 -11.19
N PRO A 17 -14.33 -2.86 -10.30
CA PRO A 17 -15.43 -3.76 -10.56
C PRO A 17 -16.75 -2.99 -10.61
N PRO A 18 -17.63 -3.26 -11.60
CA PRO A 18 -18.98 -2.72 -11.62
C PRO A 18 -19.81 -3.29 -10.47
N MET A 19 -20.94 -2.66 -10.15
CA MET A 19 -21.87 -3.21 -9.14
C MET A 19 -22.87 -4.16 -9.84
N LEU A 20 -22.57 -5.46 -9.82
CA LEU A 20 -23.40 -6.50 -10.46
C LEU A 20 -23.96 -7.50 -9.44
N GLU A 21 -25.23 -7.89 -9.60
CA GLU A 21 -25.92 -8.86 -8.71
C GLU A 21 -25.24 -10.23 -8.64
N LYS A 22 -24.52 -10.61 -9.70
CA LYS A 22 -23.85 -11.92 -9.80
C LYS A 22 -22.61 -12.04 -8.89
N PHE A 23 -22.14 -10.94 -8.30
CA PHE A 23 -20.98 -10.97 -7.42
C PHE A 23 -21.34 -11.49 -6.02
N HIS A 24 -20.41 -12.24 -5.44
CA HIS A 24 -20.52 -12.83 -4.12
C HIS A 24 -19.43 -12.28 -3.20
N LYS A 25 -19.74 -12.29 -1.89
CA LYS A 25 -18.84 -11.78 -0.86
C LYS A 25 -17.44 -12.38 -0.97
N GLY A 26 -16.45 -11.50 -1.07
CA GLY A 26 -15.04 -11.85 -1.12
C GLY A 26 -14.47 -11.88 -2.53
N GLN A 27 -15.28 -11.78 -3.59
CA GLN A 27 -14.77 -11.71 -4.96
C GLN A 27 -14.09 -10.37 -5.25
N LEU A 28 -14.55 -9.28 -4.65
CA LEU A 28 -14.08 -7.92 -4.93
C LEU A 28 -13.07 -7.41 -3.89
N GLY A 29 -12.13 -8.28 -3.51
CA GLY A 29 -10.99 -7.92 -2.67
C GLY A 29 -11.09 -8.42 -1.23
N ARG A 30 -10.17 -9.30 -0.88
CA ARG A 30 -9.90 -9.74 0.50
C ARG A 30 -8.54 -9.21 0.91
N VAL A 31 -8.52 -8.07 1.60
CA VAL A 31 -7.29 -7.35 1.98
C VAL A 31 -6.89 -7.75 3.39
N GLY A 32 -5.61 -8.08 3.60
CA GLY A 32 -5.02 -8.22 4.92
C GLY A 32 -4.02 -7.11 5.23
N VAL A 33 -4.00 -6.65 6.47
CA VAL A 33 -3.00 -5.71 6.99
C VAL A 33 -2.25 -6.35 8.15
N LEU A 34 -0.98 -6.68 7.94
CA LEU A 34 -0.06 -7.23 8.93
C LEU A 34 0.76 -6.11 9.57
N GLY A 35 0.54 -5.89 10.86
CA GLY A 35 1.16 -4.82 11.62
C GLY A 35 0.68 -4.80 13.06
N GLY A 36 0.47 -3.62 13.63
CA GLY A 36 -0.15 -3.49 14.96
C GLY A 36 0.63 -4.13 16.11
N SER A 37 1.69 -3.46 16.52
CA SER A 37 2.38 -3.67 17.80
C SER A 37 1.57 -3.09 18.98
N VAL A 38 2.02 -3.38 20.20
CA VAL A 38 1.38 -2.95 21.45
C VAL A 38 1.08 -1.45 21.46
N ASP A 39 2.00 -0.62 20.98
CA ASP A 39 1.85 0.85 21.00
C ASP A 39 1.20 1.44 19.74
N TYR A 40 1.26 0.73 18.61
CA TYR A 40 0.84 1.28 17.31
C TYR A 40 -0.41 0.60 16.76
N THR A 41 -1.55 0.92 17.37
CA THR A 41 -2.88 0.38 16.99
C THR A 41 -3.58 1.18 15.89
N GLY A 42 -3.28 2.48 15.77
CA GLY A 42 -3.96 3.38 14.83
C GLY A 42 -3.60 3.14 13.36
N ALA A 43 -2.30 2.94 13.07
CA ALA A 43 -1.80 2.72 11.71
C ALA A 43 -2.46 1.52 10.99
N PRO A 44 -2.48 0.29 11.56
CA PRO A 44 -3.13 -0.84 10.91
C PRO A 44 -4.64 -0.65 10.78
N TYR A 45 -5.28 0.10 11.71
CA TYR A 45 -6.68 0.48 11.59
C TYR A 45 -6.92 1.39 10.40
N PHE A 46 -6.16 2.47 10.24
CA PHE A 46 -6.36 3.42 9.13
C PHE A 46 -6.14 2.76 7.76
N SER A 47 -5.15 1.87 7.65
CA SER A 47 -4.92 1.11 6.42
C SER A 47 -6.09 0.18 6.09
N ALA A 48 -6.49 -0.66 7.05
CA ALA A 48 -7.59 -1.60 6.87
C ALA A 48 -8.95 -0.90 6.63
N MET A 49 -9.19 0.21 7.32
CA MET A 49 -10.41 1.01 7.17
C MET A 49 -10.44 1.76 5.84
N ALA A 50 -9.30 2.27 5.36
CA ALA A 50 -9.22 2.86 4.03
C ALA A 50 -9.58 1.84 2.95
N SER A 51 -9.09 0.60 3.04
CA SER A 51 -9.48 -0.46 2.10
C SER A 51 -10.98 -0.74 2.14
N ALA A 52 -11.55 -0.88 3.34
CA ALA A 52 -12.98 -1.16 3.53
C ALA A 52 -13.87 -0.03 3.00
N ARG A 53 -13.48 1.23 3.26
CA ARG A 53 -14.20 2.42 2.79
C ARG A 53 -14.06 2.64 1.28
N LEU A 54 -12.95 2.22 0.68
CA LEU A 54 -12.74 2.32 -0.76
C LEU A 54 -13.55 1.26 -1.52
N GLY A 55 -13.76 0.08 -0.94
CA GLY A 55 -14.70 -0.92 -1.46
C GLY A 55 -14.16 -2.33 -1.57
N CYS A 56 -13.17 -2.74 -0.75
CA CYS A 56 -12.87 -4.16 -0.63
C CYS A 56 -13.99 -4.88 0.15
N ASP A 57 -14.34 -6.11 -0.24
CA ASP A 57 -15.38 -6.90 0.44
C ASP A 57 -15.01 -7.28 1.87
N MET A 58 -13.72 -7.56 2.10
CA MET A 58 -13.22 -8.12 3.36
C MET A 58 -11.90 -7.46 3.73
N SER A 59 -11.88 -6.82 4.89
CA SER A 59 -10.68 -6.18 5.45
C SER A 59 -10.26 -6.86 6.75
N HIS A 60 -9.06 -7.43 6.74
CA HIS A 60 -8.48 -8.17 7.83
C HIS A 60 -7.31 -7.39 8.45
N VAL A 61 -7.20 -7.40 9.78
CA VAL A 61 -6.03 -6.89 10.50
C VAL A 61 -5.38 -8.05 11.22
N ILE A 62 -4.09 -8.28 11.00
CA ILE A 62 -3.28 -9.29 11.68
C ILE A 62 -2.31 -8.53 12.58
N CYS A 63 -2.47 -8.67 13.89
CA CYS A 63 -1.75 -7.86 14.86
C CYS A 63 -1.50 -8.61 16.18
N THR A 64 -0.84 -7.93 17.11
CA THR A 64 -0.58 -8.47 18.45
C THR A 64 -1.88 -8.56 19.26
N PRO A 65 -2.00 -9.47 20.24
CA PRO A 65 -3.20 -9.58 21.06
C PRO A 65 -3.63 -8.27 21.76
N GLY A 66 -2.67 -7.49 22.27
CA GLY A 66 -2.95 -6.18 22.88
C GLY A 66 -3.54 -5.19 21.87
N ALA A 67 -2.91 -5.07 20.70
CA ALA A 67 -3.41 -4.23 19.63
C ALA A 67 -4.79 -4.68 19.12
N ALA A 68 -5.03 -5.99 19.04
CA ALA A 68 -6.28 -6.55 18.56
C ALA A 68 -7.47 -6.12 19.42
N SER A 69 -7.33 -6.14 20.75
CA SER A 69 -8.36 -5.71 21.67
C SER A 69 -8.76 -4.26 21.42
N VAL A 70 -7.78 -3.38 21.22
CA VAL A 70 -8.00 -1.94 20.95
C VAL A 70 -8.61 -1.72 19.55
N ILE A 71 -8.06 -2.33 18.50
CA ILE A 71 -8.54 -2.11 17.12
C ILE A 71 -9.99 -2.58 16.95
N LYS A 72 -10.39 -3.66 17.62
CA LYS A 72 -11.78 -4.14 17.63
C LYS A 72 -12.76 -3.13 18.18
N THR A 73 -12.33 -2.21 19.06
CA THR A 73 -13.21 -1.15 19.59
C THR A 73 -13.38 0.02 18.63
N TYR A 74 -12.49 0.17 17.63
CA TYR A 74 -12.59 1.25 16.64
C TYR A 74 -13.66 0.98 15.58
N SER A 75 -13.86 -0.29 15.19
CA SER A 75 -14.90 -0.65 14.23
C SER A 75 -15.29 -2.14 14.30
N PRO A 76 -16.59 -2.48 14.26
CA PRO A 76 -17.04 -3.87 14.16
C PRO A 76 -16.91 -4.46 12.74
N ASN A 77 -16.59 -3.63 11.73
CA ASN A 77 -16.53 -4.07 10.34
C ASN A 77 -15.21 -4.78 9.98
N LEU A 78 -14.15 -4.55 10.76
CA LEU A 78 -12.83 -5.12 10.52
C LEU A 78 -12.70 -6.50 11.17
N MET A 79 -12.17 -7.47 10.44
CA MET A 79 -11.85 -8.79 10.99
C MET A 79 -10.45 -8.78 11.59
N VAL A 80 -10.35 -8.76 12.92
CA VAL A 80 -9.08 -8.59 13.62
C VAL A 80 -8.57 -9.91 14.22
N HIS A 81 -7.38 -10.32 13.80
CA HIS A 81 -6.73 -11.61 14.09
C HIS A 81 -5.49 -11.40 14.99
N PRO A 82 -5.54 -11.81 16.27
CA PRO A 82 -4.45 -11.63 17.23
C PRO A 82 -3.33 -12.69 17.08
N LEU A 83 -2.76 -12.82 15.88
CA LEU A 83 -1.78 -13.87 15.55
C LEU A 83 -0.33 -13.42 15.70
N MET A 84 -0.06 -12.12 15.72
CA MET A 84 1.31 -11.59 15.84
C MET A 84 1.80 -11.63 17.29
N ARG A 85 3.12 -11.65 17.50
CA ARG A 85 3.75 -11.57 18.83
C ARG A 85 4.93 -10.61 18.79
N GLN A 86 5.22 -9.98 19.94
CA GLN A 86 6.44 -9.20 20.15
C GLN A 86 7.27 -9.82 21.27
N THR A 87 8.55 -9.47 21.32
CA THR A 87 9.38 -9.82 22.48
C THR A 87 8.77 -9.22 23.76
N PRO A 88 8.57 -10.01 24.83
CA PRO A 88 8.06 -9.49 26.09
C PRO A 88 8.94 -8.38 26.65
N SER A 89 8.35 -7.31 27.20
CA SER A 89 9.09 -6.18 27.80
C SER A 89 9.92 -6.60 29.01
N ASP A 90 9.48 -7.64 29.72
CA ASP A 90 10.06 -8.07 30.99
C ASP A 90 11.01 -9.27 30.82
N ALA A 91 11.54 -9.49 29.61
CA ALA A 91 12.55 -10.50 29.38
C ALA A 91 13.78 -10.19 30.27
N ALA A 92 14.11 -11.12 31.18
CA ALA A 92 15.18 -10.94 32.15
C ALA A 92 16.52 -10.64 31.45
N PRO A 93 17.36 -9.74 32.01
CA PRO A 93 18.66 -9.39 31.45
C PRO A 93 19.71 -10.52 31.52
N ASP A 94 19.36 -11.70 32.04
CA ASP A 94 20.31 -12.81 32.27
C ASP A 94 20.46 -13.78 31.09
N GLY A 95 19.77 -13.55 29.97
CA GLY A 95 19.94 -14.37 28.77
C GLY A 95 19.47 -15.82 28.92
N SER A 96 18.75 -16.15 30.00
CA SER A 96 17.98 -17.39 30.05
C SER A 96 16.84 -17.29 29.03
N ARG A 97 16.96 -18.07 27.95
CA ARG A 97 15.99 -18.13 26.85
C ARG A 97 14.73 -18.88 27.29
N ASP A 98 13.99 -18.37 28.26
CA ASP A 98 12.68 -18.92 28.59
C ASP A 98 11.69 -18.49 27.51
N ALA A 99 11.43 -19.42 26.57
CA ALA A 99 10.38 -19.38 25.56
C ALA A 99 10.22 -18.04 24.80
N HIS A 100 11.31 -17.49 24.25
CA HIS A 100 11.18 -16.54 23.15
C HIS A 100 10.36 -17.22 22.05
N ALA A 101 9.16 -16.71 21.77
CA ALA A 101 8.30 -17.28 20.75
C ALA A 101 9.10 -17.39 19.44
N ASP A 102 9.21 -18.60 18.90
CA ASP A 102 9.91 -18.83 17.64
C ASP A 102 9.17 -18.08 16.52
N ALA A 103 9.90 -17.28 15.73
CA ALA A 103 9.34 -16.58 14.59
C ALA A 103 8.66 -17.53 13.59
N GLY A 104 9.14 -18.78 13.47
CA GLY A 104 8.47 -19.83 12.70
C GLY A 104 7.10 -20.19 13.25
N ALA A 105 7.01 -20.46 14.56
CA ALA A 105 5.76 -20.74 15.25
C ALA A 105 4.74 -19.59 15.18
N VAL A 106 5.19 -18.33 15.24
CA VAL A 106 4.31 -17.15 15.08
C VAL A 106 3.89 -16.98 13.62
N ALA A 107 4.81 -17.19 12.66
CA ALA A 107 4.51 -17.03 11.24
C ALA A 107 3.52 -18.10 10.73
N GLY A 108 3.56 -19.33 11.23
CA GLY A 108 2.72 -20.45 10.74
C GLY A 108 1.22 -20.09 10.61
N PRO A 109 0.53 -19.72 11.69
CA PRO A 109 -0.87 -19.33 11.62
C PRO A 109 -1.16 -18.13 10.70
N ILE A 110 -0.20 -17.19 10.56
CA ILE A 110 -0.30 -16.05 9.65
C ILE A 110 -0.18 -16.52 8.19
N ILE A 111 0.73 -17.46 7.91
CA ILE A 111 0.94 -18.07 6.60
C ILE A 111 -0.32 -18.83 6.15
N ASP A 112 -0.99 -19.54 7.07
CA ASP A 112 -2.26 -20.22 6.79
C ASP A 112 -3.37 -19.24 6.39
N MET A 113 -3.32 -18.00 6.88
CA MET A 113 -4.28 -16.96 6.46
C MET A 113 -4.10 -16.51 5.01
N LEU A 114 -2.89 -16.61 4.45
CA LEU A 114 -2.56 -16.03 3.14
C LEU A 114 -3.46 -16.57 2.02
N ALA A 115 -3.87 -17.84 2.08
CA ALA A 115 -4.76 -18.46 1.10
C ALA A 115 -6.16 -17.81 1.05
N ARG A 116 -6.54 -17.06 2.08
CA ARG A 116 -7.83 -16.35 2.15
C ARG A 116 -7.73 -14.92 1.66
N LEU A 117 -6.53 -14.40 1.39
CA LEU A 117 -6.31 -13.01 1.00
C LEU A 117 -6.06 -12.91 -0.51
N HIS A 118 -6.45 -11.77 -1.08
CA HIS A 118 -6.04 -11.36 -2.42
C HIS A 118 -4.80 -10.47 -2.38
N VAL A 119 -4.59 -9.72 -1.29
CA VAL A 119 -3.48 -8.78 -1.12
C VAL A 119 -3.11 -8.70 0.35
N LEU A 120 -1.82 -8.53 0.65
CA LEU A 120 -1.32 -8.30 2.00
C LEU A 120 -0.51 -6.99 2.08
N VAL A 121 -0.98 -6.08 2.93
CA VAL A 121 -0.21 -4.91 3.39
C VAL A 121 0.63 -5.33 4.58
N ILE A 122 1.90 -4.92 4.62
CA ILE A 122 2.80 -5.18 5.76
C ILE A 122 3.48 -3.87 6.14
N GLY A 123 3.49 -3.57 7.44
CA GLY A 123 4.22 -2.42 7.96
C GLY A 123 3.44 -1.46 8.87
N PRO A 124 2.15 -1.15 8.61
CA PRO A 124 1.38 -0.22 9.44
C PRO A 124 1.39 -0.59 10.92
N GLY A 125 2.12 0.18 11.72
CA GLY A 125 2.30 -0.06 13.15
C GLY A 125 3.09 -1.32 13.52
N LEU A 126 3.88 -1.89 12.60
CA LEU A 126 4.67 -3.09 12.83
C LEU A 126 5.71 -2.88 13.94
N GLY A 127 6.38 -1.72 13.96
CA GLY A 127 7.46 -1.46 14.91
C GLY A 127 8.74 -2.23 14.55
N ARG A 128 9.73 -2.16 15.44
CA ARG A 128 11.11 -2.63 15.19
C ARG A 128 11.55 -3.78 16.09
N ASP A 129 10.59 -4.41 16.77
CA ASP A 129 10.84 -5.60 17.57
C ASP A 129 11.45 -6.72 16.70
N PRO A 130 12.57 -7.35 17.12
CA PRO A 130 13.24 -8.38 16.32
C PRO A 130 12.35 -9.58 15.97
N LEU A 131 11.56 -10.09 16.94
CA LEU A 131 10.64 -11.20 16.68
C LEU A 131 9.61 -10.83 15.62
N MET A 132 9.06 -9.61 15.68
CA MET A 132 8.12 -9.16 14.65
C MET A 132 8.75 -9.06 13.26
N GLN A 133 9.96 -8.50 13.19
CA GLN A 133 10.69 -8.32 11.93
C GLN A 133 11.04 -9.68 11.30
N ASP A 134 11.50 -10.64 12.09
CA ASP A 134 11.83 -12.00 11.64
C ASP A 134 10.58 -12.78 11.20
N THR A 135 9.47 -12.63 11.93
CA THR A 135 8.17 -13.22 11.57
C THR A 135 7.68 -12.66 10.24
N VAL A 136 7.75 -11.34 10.05
CA VAL A 136 7.37 -10.68 8.79
C VAL A 136 8.24 -11.15 7.63
N ALA A 137 9.56 -11.29 7.80
CA ALA A 137 10.43 -11.80 6.75
C ALA A 137 10.00 -13.21 6.28
N ARG A 138 9.57 -14.08 7.21
CA ARG A 138 9.02 -15.41 6.87
C ARG A 138 7.70 -15.31 6.12
N VAL A 139 6.80 -14.43 6.55
CA VAL A 139 5.51 -14.20 5.89
C VAL A 139 5.69 -13.64 4.48
N ILE A 140 6.64 -12.72 4.26
CA ILE A 140 6.95 -12.17 2.92
C ILE A 140 7.39 -13.30 1.97
N ARG A 141 8.31 -14.18 2.41
CA ARG A 141 8.74 -15.33 1.60
C ARG A 141 7.57 -16.23 1.22
N ALA A 142 6.74 -16.59 2.21
CA ALA A 142 5.56 -17.43 2.00
C ALA A 142 4.49 -16.78 1.10
N ALA A 143 4.32 -15.46 1.17
CA ALA A 143 3.42 -14.71 0.29
C ALA A 143 3.95 -14.67 -1.15
N ARG A 144 5.26 -14.48 -1.34
CA ARG A 144 5.92 -14.55 -2.65
C ARG A 144 5.77 -15.91 -3.30
N GLU A 145 5.96 -17.01 -2.56
CA GLU A 145 5.76 -18.38 -3.05
C GLU A 145 4.34 -18.64 -3.56
N ARG A 146 3.36 -17.87 -3.06
CA ARG A 146 1.95 -17.95 -3.44
C ARG A 146 1.54 -16.93 -4.51
N SER A 147 2.49 -16.14 -5.02
CA SER A 147 2.21 -15.01 -5.92
C SER A 147 1.15 -14.05 -5.35
N LEU A 148 1.14 -13.84 -4.02
CA LEU A 148 0.23 -12.92 -3.36
C LEU A 148 0.75 -11.48 -3.46
N PRO A 149 0.02 -10.53 -4.06
CA PRO A 149 0.40 -9.12 -4.09
C PRO A 149 0.70 -8.56 -2.70
N LEU A 150 1.78 -7.78 -2.61
CA LEU A 150 2.29 -7.19 -1.37
C LEU A 150 2.36 -5.67 -1.46
N VAL A 151 1.94 -4.99 -0.39
CA VAL A 151 2.23 -3.57 -0.18
C VAL A 151 3.09 -3.44 1.06
N LEU A 152 4.32 -2.94 0.92
CA LEU A 152 5.29 -2.81 2.00
C LEU A 152 5.50 -1.33 2.35
N ASP A 153 5.18 -0.97 3.59
CA ASP A 153 5.27 0.42 4.09
C ASP A 153 6.00 0.49 5.43
N ALA A 154 6.44 1.69 5.80
CA ALA A 154 7.01 1.98 7.13
C ALA A 154 8.09 0.97 7.56
N ASP A 155 7.94 0.33 8.73
CA ASP A 155 8.94 -0.59 9.27
C ASP A 155 9.06 -1.92 8.49
N ALA A 156 8.16 -2.24 7.55
CA ALA A 156 8.39 -3.35 6.62
C ALA A 156 9.50 -3.02 5.61
N LEU A 157 9.69 -1.75 5.27
CA LEU A 157 10.81 -1.31 4.43
C LEU A 157 12.15 -1.48 5.14
N LEU A 158 12.18 -1.49 6.48
CA LEU A 158 13.38 -1.82 7.25
C LEU A 158 13.74 -3.31 7.09
N VAL A 159 12.74 -4.20 7.03
CA VAL A 159 12.97 -5.62 6.73
C VAL A 159 13.59 -5.77 5.35
N VAL A 160 13.05 -5.06 4.34
CA VAL A 160 13.59 -5.05 2.97
C VAL A 160 15.01 -4.46 2.91
N GLN A 161 15.31 -3.42 3.68
CA GLN A 161 16.67 -2.85 3.75
C GLN A 161 17.70 -3.88 4.25
N LYS A 162 17.32 -4.74 5.20
CA LYS A 162 18.19 -5.78 5.76
C LYS A 162 18.33 -6.98 4.83
N ASP A 163 17.25 -7.38 4.17
CA ASP A 163 17.22 -8.51 3.24
C ASP A 163 16.44 -8.12 1.96
N PRO A 164 17.09 -7.44 0.99
CA PRO A 164 16.43 -7.06 -0.25
C PRO A 164 15.99 -8.24 -1.10
N ALA A 165 16.59 -9.43 -0.91
CA ALA A 165 16.25 -10.63 -1.66
C ALA A 165 14.80 -11.10 -1.40
N LEU A 166 14.18 -10.64 -0.31
CA LEU A 166 12.77 -10.86 -0.01
C LEU A 166 11.85 -10.39 -1.15
N VAL A 167 12.21 -9.27 -1.80
CA VAL A 167 11.36 -8.63 -2.82
C VAL A 167 12.01 -8.53 -4.19
N ARG A 168 13.34 -8.70 -4.32
CA ARG A 168 14.01 -8.63 -5.62
C ARG A 168 13.35 -9.52 -6.67
N GLY A 169 13.03 -8.93 -7.81
CA GLY A 169 12.37 -9.60 -8.93
C GLY A 169 10.90 -9.90 -8.71
N TYR A 170 10.30 -9.46 -7.59
CA TYR A 170 8.90 -9.74 -7.29
C TYR A 170 7.99 -8.62 -7.78
N GLY A 171 7.56 -8.72 -9.03
CA GLY A 171 6.73 -7.70 -9.71
C GLY A 171 5.35 -7.43 -9.09
N LEU A 172 4.89 -8.27 -8.16
CA LEU A 172 3.65 -8.08 -7.40
C LEU A 172 3.85 -7.33 -6.07
N ALA A 173 5.09 -6.94 -5.74
CA ALA A 173 5.37 -6.07 -4.60
C ALA A 173 5.33 -4.59 -4.97
N VAL A 174 4.70 -3.81 -4.10
CA VAL A 174 4.68 -2.34 -4.13
C VAL A 174 5.32 -1.82 -2.85
N LEU A 175 6.40 -1.06 -2.96
CA LEU A 175 7.05 -0.40 -1.84
C LEU A 175 6.60 1.05 -1.79
N THR A 176 6.23 1.56 -0.61
CA THR A 176 5.74 2.94 -0.47
C THR A 176 6.64 3.83 0.40
N PRO A 177 7.94 3.98 0.10
CA PRO A 177 8.84 4.77 0.95
C PRO A 177 8.48 6.26 0.98
N ASN A 178 8.54 6.86 2.17
CA ASN A 178 8.68 8.31 2.29
C ASN A 178 10.11 8.75 1.90
N VAL A 179 10.37 10.06 1.83
CA VAL A 179 11.68 10.61 1.44
C VAL A 179 12.84 10.02 2.25
N VAL A 180 12.67 9.83 3.56
CA VAL A 180 13.72 9.28 4.44
C VAL A 180 13.89 7.77 4.23
N GLU A 181 12.79 7.03 4.11
CA GLU A 181 12.81 5.59 3.83
C GLU A 181 13.41 5.29 2.46
N PHE A 182 13.14 6.15 1.47
CA PHE A 182 13.65 6.05 0.11
C PHE A 182 15.18 6.15 0.11
N SER A 183 15.74 7.21 0.70
CA SER A 183 17.20 7.36 0.80
C SER A 183 17.87 6.22 1.57
N ARG A 184 17.18 5.65 2.59
CA ARG A 184 17.69 4.47 3.29
C ARG A 184 17.73 3.22 2.41
N LEU A 185 16.70 3.01 1.58
CA LEU A 185 16.66 1.92 0.60
C LEU A 185 17.74 2.09 -0.47
N CYS A 186 17.89 3.29 -1.05
CA CYS A 186 18.95 3.58 -2.02
C CYS A 186 20.33 3.26 -1.44
N ARG A 187 20.63 3.74 -0.23
CA ARG A 187 21.90 3.45 0.45
C ARG A 187 22.09 1.95 0.72
N ALA A 188 21.05 1.24 1.15
CA ALA A 188 21.13 -0.20 1.42
C ALA A 188 21.40 -1.02 0.14
N LEU A 189 20.97 -0.52 -1.01
CA LEU A 189 21.13 -1.16 -2.32
C LEU A 189 22.33 -0.64 -3.12
N GLY A 190 23.09 0.32 -2.58
CA GLY A 190 24.22 0.93 -3.29
C GLY A 190 23.80 1.78 -4.50
N VAL A 191 22.58 2.30 -4.51
CA VAL A 191 22.10 3.22 -5.55
C VAL A 191 22.63 4.62 -5.25
N ASP A 192 23.49 5.14 -6.12
CA ASP A 192 23.99 6.50 -6.01
C ASP A 192 22.92 7.50 -6.49
N GLU A 193 22.31 8.19 -5.53
CA GLU A 193 21.32 9.23 -5.81
C GLU A 193 21.92 10.45 -6.55
N ALA A 194 23.24 10.64 -6.55
CA ALA A 194 23.92 11.72 -7.26
C ALA A 194 24.13 11.38 -8.74
N GLU A 195 24.54 10.15 -9.06
CA GLU A 195 24.70 9.72 -10.47
C GLU A 195 23.36 9.71 -11.23
N ALA A 196 22.27 9.33 -10.55
CA ALA A 196 20.92 9.44 -11.09
C ALA A 196 20.47 10.90 -11.35
N LYS A 197 21.08 11.89 -10.70
CA LYS A 197 20.80 13.32 -10.96
C LYS A 197 21.51 13.84 -12.20
N ASP A 198 22.70 13.31 -12.49
CA ASP A 198 23.55 13.80 -13.58
C ASP A 198 23.07 13.29 -14.94
N SER A 199 22.48 12.09 -15.01
CA SER A 199 21.86 11.57 -16.23
C SER A 199 20.63 12.38 -16.70
N ALA A 200 19.90 13.00 -15.76
CA ALA A 200 18.69 13.79 -16.02
C ALA A 200 18.95 15.29 -16.25
N ALA A 201 20.11 15.82 -15.83
CA ALA A 201 20.40 17.25 -15.82
C ALA A 201 20.96 17.82 -17.14
N ALA A 202 21.17 16.99 -18.17
CA ALA A 202 21.82 17.40 -19.41
C ALA A 202 20.96 18.29 -20.34
N GLY A 203 19.71 18.63 -19.99
CA GLY A 203 18.91 19.49 -20.86
C GLY A 203 17.56 19.97 -20.31
N SER A 204 17.55 20.87 -19.31
CA SER A 204 16.49 21.89 -19.12
C SER A 204 16.69 22.66 -17.81
N GLY A 205 16.67 23.98 -17.84
CA GLY A 205 16.57 24.82 -16.65
C GLY A 205 15.11 25.01 -16.24
N GLY A 206 14.79 24.88 -14.94
CA GLY A 206 13.42 25.02 -14.39
C GLY A 206 12.83 23.71 -13.85
N GLY A 207 11.58 23.75 -13.38
CA GLY A 207 10.91 22.65 -12.66
C GLY A 207 10.80 21.31 -13.40
N GLU A 208 10.95 21.30 -14.74
CA GLU A 208 11.06 20.07 -15.55
C GLU A 208 12.32 19.26 -15.20
N GLY A 209 13.41 19.95 -14.87
CA GLY A 209 14.66 19.30 -14.46
C GLY A 209 14.60 18.69 -13.06
N GLU A 210 13.66 19.10 -12.20
CA GLU A 210 13.45 18.48 -10.88
C GLU A 210 12.63 17.20 -11.01
N GLU A 211 11.58 17.21 -11.85
CA GLU A 211 10.75 16.03 -12.12
C GLU A 211 11.55 14.92 -12.81
N ALA A 212 12.40 15.26 -13.79
CA ALA A 212 13.29 14.31 -14.44
C ALA A 212 14.29 13.66 -13.45
N LYS A 213 14.79 14.43 -12.47
CA LYS A 213 15.70 13.92 -11.43
C LYS A 213 15.01 12.95 -10.49
N GLU A 214 13.82 13.27 -10.01
CA GLU A 214 13.07 12.37 -9.13
C GLU A 214 12.63 11.09 -9.88
N THR A 215 12.28 11.23 -11.17
CA THR A 215 12.01 10.10 -12.07
C THR A 215 13.22 9.15 -12.17
N ALA A 216 14.40 9.69 -12.47
CA ALA A 216 15.62 8.89 -12.59
C ALA A 216 16.00 8.18 -11.27
N LYS A 217 15.78 8.81 -10.11
CA LYS A 217 16.03 8.18 -8.81
C LYS A 217 15.10 6.99 -8.55
N VAL A 218 13.79 7.16 -8.77
CA VAL A 218 12.84 6.07 -8.51
C VAL A 218 13.07 4.90 -9.48
N GLU A 219 13.44 5.19 -10.73
CA GLU A 219 13.81 4.18 -11.72
C GLU A 219 15.07 3.41 -11.30
N ALA A 220 16.11 4.11 -10.84
CA ALA A 220 17.33 3.49 -10.36
C ALA A 220 17.07 2.55 -9.18
N LEU A 221 16.24 2.96 -8.22
CA LEU A 221 15.87 2.10 -7.09
C LEU A 221 15.04 0.89 -7.53
N ALA A 222 14.06 1.08 -8.41
CA ALA A 222 13.23 -0.01 -8.92
C ALA A 222 14.07 -1.02 -9.75
N ASN A 223 15.04 -0.54 -10.52
CA ASN A 223 16.00 -1.37 -11.26
C ASN A 223 16.93 -2.15 -10.32
N ALA A 224 17.42 -1.53 -9.25
CA ALA A 224 18.22 -2.22 -8.22
C ALA A 224 17.43 -3.29 -7.44
N LEU A 225 16.10 -3.21 -7.49
CA LEU A 225 15.16 -4.21 -6.97
C LEU A 225 14.67 -5.19 -8.05
N GLU A 226 15.24 -5.16 -9.26
CA GLU A 226 14.90 -6.04 -10.39
C GLU A 226 13.42 -5.94 -10.81
N GLY A 227 12.87 -4.72 -10.86
CA GLY A 227 11.54 -4.47 -11.43
C GLY A 227 10.38 -4.42 -10.43
N VAL A 228 10.68 -4.33 -9.13
CA VAL A 228 9.68 -4.09 -8.08
C VAL A 228 9.09 -2.69 -8.24
N THR A 229 7.78 -2.54 -8.03
CA THR A 229 7.13 -1.23 -8.11
C THR A 229 7.45 -0.40 -6.86
N VAL A 230 7.95 0.81 -7.05
CA VAL A 230 8.28 1.76 -5.98
C VAL A 230 7.42 3.01 -6.14
N VAL A 231 6.76 3.40 -5.05
CA VAL A 231 6.02 4.66 -4.90
C VAL A 231 6.83 5.60 -4.03
N GLN A 232 7.63 6.48 -4.66
CA GLN A 232 8.37 7.52 -3.95
C GLN A 232 7.40 8.64 -3.55
N LYS A 233 7.04 8.69 -2.26
CA LYS A 233 6.07 9.67 -1.72
C LYS A 233 6.70 11.06 -1.62
N GLY A 234 6.03 12.08 -2.13
CA GLY A 234 6.60 13.44 -2.20
C GLY A 234 5.60 14.57 -2.47
N GLY A 235 6.11 15.69 -2.99
CA GLY A 235 5.25 16.78 -3.48
C GLY A 235 4.35 16.30 -4.62
N LYS A 236 4.95 15.57 -5.56
CA LYS A 236 4.32 14.60 -6.45
C LYS A 236 4.74 13.20 -6.02
N ASP A 237 3.94 12.18 -6.34
CA ASP A 237 4.37 10.80 -6.13
C ASP A 237 4.87 10.24 -7.44
N PHE A 238 6.07 9.65 -7.41
CA PHE A 238 6.70 9.01 -8.56
C PHE A 238 6.58 7.50 -8.39
N ILE A 239 6.02 6.83 -9.39
CA ILE A 239 5.68 5.41 -9.35
C ILE A 239 6.40 4.72 -10.50
N SER A 240 7.41 3.90 -10.19
CA SER A 240 8.21 3.24 -11.21
C SER A 240 8.44 1.77 -10.91
N ASN A 241 8.50 0.96 -11.98
CA ASN A 241 9.02 -0.41 -11.96
C ASN A 241 10.40 -0.51 -12.63
N GLY A 242 11.07 0.62 -12.87
CA GLY A 242 12.39 0.70 -13.51
C GLY A 242 12.34 0.72 -15.05
N LYS A 243 11.21 0.35 -15.66
CA LYS A 243 10.99 0.44 -17.12
C LYS A 243 10.14 1.65 -17.50
N ASP A 244 9.07 1.86 -16.74
CA ASP A 244 8.10 2.91 -16.98
C ASP A 244 7.77 3.64 -15.68
N THR A 245 7.61 4.96 -15.75
CA THR A 245 7.32 5.81 -14.60
C THR A 245 6.02 6.58 -14.78
N LEU A 246 5.15 6.55 -13.76
CA LEU A 246 3.94 7.34 -13.66
C LEU A 246 4.13 8.42 -12.58
N VAL A 247 3.60 9.62 -12.84
CA VAL A 247 3.66 10.75 -11.90
C VAL A 247 2.25 11.13 -11.47
N VAL A 248 2.01 11.12 -10.16
CA VAL A 248 0.74 11.59 -9.59
C VAL A 248 0.88 13.06 -9.19
N ASP A 249 0.37 13.92 -10.05
CA ASP A 249 0.41 15.39 -9.91
C ASP A 249 -0.86 15.99 -9.27
N LEU A 250 -1.71 15.15 -8.67
CA LEU A 250 -2.90 15.62 -7.97
C LEU A 250 -2.52 16.45 -6.75
N GLU A 251 -3.23 17.58 -6.59
CA GLU A 251 -3.08 18.45 -5.44
C GLU A 251 -3.59 17.75 -4.18
N GLY A 252 -2.73 17.66 -3.16
CA GLY A 252 -3.10 17.17 -1.84
C GLY A 252 -3.32 18.29 -0.84
N GLY A 253 -3.73 17.95 0.38
CA GLY A 253 -3.79 18.91 1.48
C GLY A 253 -2.40 19.38 1.91
N LEU A 254 -2.31 20.64 2.37
CA LEU A 254 -1.05 21.21 2.88
C LEU A 254 -0.67 20.64 4.25
N LYS A 255 -1.65 20.14 5.02
CA LYS A 255 -1.40 19.50 6.32
C LYS A 255 -1.01 18.03 6.12
N ARG A 256 0.14 17.66 6.69
CA ARG A 256 0.53 16.26 6.89
C ARG A 256 -0.05 15.74 8.21
N SER A 257 -1.04 14.86 8.16
CA SER A 257 -1.49 14.10 9.34
C SER A 257 -0.72 12.79 9.47
N GLY A 258 -0.44 12.37 10.70
CA GLY A 258 0.00 11.00 10.95
C GLY A 258 -1.15 10.06 10.58
N GLY A 259 -0.92 9.13 9.65
CA GLY A 259 -1.91 8.18 9.11
C GLY A 259 -2.24 8.34 7.62
N GLN A 260 -1.72 9.37 6.95
CA GLN A 260 -1.89 9.53 5.50
C GLN A 260 -1.25 8.40 4.68
N GLY A 261 -0.08 7.89 5.12
CA GLY A 261 0.54 6.71 4.51
C GLY A 261 -0.27 5.43 4.69
N ASP A 262 -1.00 5.31 5.79
CA ASP A 262 -1.88 4.17 6.02
C ASP A 262 -3.08 4.20 5.04
N THR A 263 -3.65 5.38 4.78
CA THR A 263 -4.69 5.53 3.75
C THR A 263 -4.20 5.12 2.36
N LEU A 264 -2.95 5.46 2.02
CA LEU A 264 -2.29 5.05 0.78
C LEU A 264 -2.20 3.54 0.65
N THR A 265 -1.62 2.87 1.66
CA THR A 265 -1.43 1.42 1.60
C THR A 265 -2.74 0.66 1.49
N GLY A 266 -3.76 1.09 2.25
CA GLY A 266 -5.09 0.51 2.18
C GLY A 266 -5.74 0.69 0.80
N SER A 267 -5.56 1.86 0.20
CA SER A 267 -6.13 2.17 -1.11
C SER A 267 -5.44 1.40 -2.23
N ILE A 268 -4.11 1.33 -2.23
CA ILE A 268 -3.33 0.50 -3.17
C ILE A 268 -3.76 -0.97 -3.06
N ALA A 269 -3.92 -1.48 -1.83
CA ALA A 269 -4.30 -2.86 -1.61
C ALA A 269 -5.70 -3.20 -2.17
N THR A 270 -6.66 -2.28 -2.08
CA THR A 270 -7.98 -2.49 -2.70
C THR A 270 -7.88 -2.54 -4.22
N PHE A 271 -7.13 -1.63 -4.85
CA PHE A 271 -6.94 -1.69 -6.31
C PHE A 271 -6.19 -2.95 -6.75
N LEU A 272 -5.22 -3.44 -5.98
CA LEU A 272 -4.58 -4.73 -6.24
C LEU A 272 -5.56 -5.92 -6.05
N GLY A 273 -6.52 -5.80 -5.14
CA GLY A 273 -7.59 -6.78 -4.98
C GLY A 273 -8.52 -6.80 -6.20
N TRP A 274 -8.88 -5.62 -6.72
CA TRP A 274 -9.66 -5.48 -7.95
C TRP A 274 -8.90 -5.89 -9.20
N ARG A 275 -7.57 -5.70 -9.26
CA ARG A 275 -6.69 -6.25 -10.31
C ARG A 275 -6.90 -7.76 -10.45
N ASN A 276 -6.94 -8.50 -9.36
CA ASN A 276 -7.13 -9.96 -9.43
C ASN A 276 -8.49 -10.30 -10.06
N ALA A 277 -9.55 -9.60 -9.65
CA ALA A 277 -10.89 -9.78 -10.21
C ALA A 277 -10.97 -9.38 -11.72
N TYR A 278 -10.22 -8.35 -12.12
CA TYR A 278 -10.08 -7.95 -13.53
C TYR A 278 -9.38 -9.03 -14.37
N LEU A 279 -8.28 -9.60 -13.85
CA LEU A 279 -7.52 -10.65 -14.51
C LEU A 279 -8.28 -11.98 -14.58
N GLU A 280 -9.07 -12.30 -13.56
CA GLU A 280 -10.00 -13.43 -13.54
C GLU A 280 -11.19 -13.24 -14.51
N GLY A 281 -11.39 -12.03 -15.05
CA GLY A 281 -12.46 -11.74 -16.00
C GLY A 281 -13.85 -11.83 -15.37
N LEU A 282 -14.01 -11.43 -14.09
CA LEU A 282 -15.30 -11.53 -13.39
C LEU A 282 -16.40 -10.65 -14.04
N TRP A 283 -16.01 -9.62 -14.77
CA TRP A 283 -16.88 -8.82 -15.64
C TRP A 283 -16.26 -8.63 -17.02
N ASP A 284 -17.06 -8.12 -17.95
CA ASP A 284 -16.59 -7.76 -19.28
C ASP A 284 -15.74 -6.48 -19.20
N THR A 285 -14.48 -6.59 -19.62
CA THR A 285 -13.52 -5.48 -19.63
C THR A 285 -13.14 -5.06 -21.05
N GLY A 286 -13.85 -5.58 -22.06
CA GLY A 286 -13.53 -5.46 -23.48
C GLY A 286 -12.33 -6.32 -23.92
N ASP A 287 -12.06 -6.26 -25.23
CA ASP A 287 -11.01 -7.05 -25.91
C ASP A 287 -9.58 -6.53 -25.68
N ASP A 288 -9.44 -5.23 -25.39
CA ASP A 288 -8.15 -4.58 -25.14
C ASP A 288 -7.71 -4.79 -23.68
N LYS A 289 -7.11 -5.94 -23.37
CA LYS A 289 -6.67 -6.26 -21.99
C LYS A 289 -5.37 -5.53 -21.64
N MET A 290 -5.36 -4.88 -20.47
CA MET A 290 -4.15 -4.24 -19.92
C MET A 290 -3.15 -5.29 -19.40
N ALA A 291 -1.86 -5.00 -19.53
CA ALA A 291 -0.79 -5.92 -19.13
C ALA A 291 -0.70 -6.10 -17.61
N GLU A 292 -0.28 -7.28 -17.15
CA GLU A 292 -0.25 -7.61 -15.72
C GLU A 292 0.64 -6.70 -14.86
N ASP A 293 1.78 -6.28 -15.40
CA ASP A 293 2.76 -5.39 -14.77
C ASP A 293 2.30 -3.92 -14.79
N GLU A 294 1.60 -3.52 -15.85
CA GLU A 294 0.90 -2.24 -15.92
C GLU A 294 -0.15 -2.13 -14.80
N LEU A 295 -0.97 -3.17 -14.58
CA LEU A 295 -2.03 -3.15 -13.58
C LEU A 295 -1.51 -2.91 -12.15
N VAL A 296 -0.30 -3.38 -11.81
CA VAL A 296 0.30 -3.12 -10.48
C VAL A 296 0.63 -1.64 -10.32
N ARG A 297 1.20 -1.00 -11.37
CA ARG A 297 1.47 0.44 -11.37
C ARG A 297 0.20 1.27 -11.39
N LEU A 298 -0.82 0.85 -12.12
CA LEU A 298 -2.14 1.49 -12.10
C LEU A 298 -2.79 1.39 -10.71
N ALA A 299 -2.67 0.26 -10.02
CA ALA A 299 -3.15 0.12 -8.65
C ALA A 299 -2.41 1.07 -7.69
N ALA A 300 -1.09 1.18 -7.82
CA ALA A 300 -0.28 2.14 -7.06
C ALA A 300 -0.71 3.60 -7.34
N PHE A 301 -0.95 3.92 -8.62
CA PHE A 301 -1.42 5.23 -9.06
C PHE A 301 -2.80 5.56 -8.49
N GLY A 302 -3.76 4.63 -8.59
CA GLY A 302 -5.11 4.79 -8.05
C GLY A 302 -5.10 5.03 -6.53
N GLY A 303 -4.28 4.27 -5.80
CA GLY A 303 -4.13 4.46 -4.35
C GLY A 303 -3.52 5.82 -3.97
N SER A 304 -2.49 6.28 -4.70
CA SER A 304 -1.91 7.61 -4.51
C SER A 304 -2.92 8.71 -4.85
N ALA A 305 -3.66 8.56 -5.94
CA ALA A 305 -4.66 9.52 -6.36
C ALA A 305 -5.78 9.68 -5.32
N ILE A 306 -6.35 8.57 -4.83
CA ILE A 306 -7.34 8.56 -3.75
C ILE A 306 -6.80 9.27 -2.51
N THR A 307 -5.57 8.95 -2.10
CA THR A 307 -4.97 9.51 -0.88
C THR A 307 -4.75 11.01 -0.98
N ARG A 308 -4.30 11.50 -2.13
CA ARG A 308 -4.12 12.94 -2.39
C ARG A 308 -5.46 13.67 -2.35
N GLU A 309 -6.47 13.11 -3.00
CA GLU A 309 -7.81 13.69 -2.99
C GLU A 309 -8.45 13.66 -1.58
N CYS A 310 -8.28 12.58 -0.81
CA CYS A 310 -8.72 12.50 0.59
C CYS A 310 -8.08 13.61 1.42
N SER A 311 -6.76 13.76 1.29
CA SER A 311 -6.00 14.80 1.98
C SER A 311 -6.47 16.20 1.60
N ARG A 312 -6.70 16.46 0.31
CA ARG A 312 -7.20 17.75 -0.19
C ARG A 312 -8.58 18.07 0.38
N ARG A 313 -9.53 17.13 0.28
CA ARG A 313 -10.90 17.30 0.75
C ARG A 313 -10.97 17.49 2.26
N ALA A 314 -10.27 16.63 3.02
CA ALA A 314 -10.20 16.76 4.47
C ALA A 314 -9.59 18.10 4.87
N PHE A 315 -8.57 18.56 4.13
CA PHE A 315 -7.89 19.83 4.44
C PHE A 315 -8.77 21.03 4.16
N LEU A 316 -9.54 21.01 3.07
CA LEU A 316 -10.53 22.05 2.79
C LEU A 316 -11.61 22.14 3.87
N LYS A 317 -11.95 21.01 4.52
CA LYS A 317 -12.96 20.97 5.60
C LYS A 317 -12.40 21.34 6.98
N LYS A 318 -11.17 20.92 7.30
CA LYS A 318 -10.61 20.99 8.67
C LYS A 318 -9.42 21.95 8.80
N GLY A 319 -8.81 22.33 7.69
CA GLY A 319 -7.62 23.17 7.66
C GLY A 319 -6.51 22.62 8.56
N ARG A 320 -6.10 23.43 9.53
CA ARG A 320 -4.98 23.10 10.44
C ARG A 320 -5.26 21.89 11.34
N SER A 321 -6.52 21.63 11.69
CA SER A 321 -6.89 20.58 12.67
C SER A 321 -7.06 19.19 12.07
N LEU A 322 -6.87 19.03 10.76
CA LEU A 322 -6.97 17.75 10.05
C LEU A 322 -6.17 16.63 10.73
N GLN A 323 -6.85 15.52 10.97
CA GLN A 323 -6.37 14.25 11.52
C GLN A 323 -6.51 13.12 10.48
N ALA A 324 -5.94 11.94 10.76
CA ALA A 324 -6.08 10.77 9.87
C ALA A 324 -7.51 10.21 9.78
N SER A 325 -8.30 10.32 10.83
CA SER A 325 -9.73 9.95 10.78
C SER A 325 -10.48 10.78 9.75
N ASP A 326 -10.16 12.08 9.63
CA ASP A 326 -10.78 12.95 8.64
C ASP A 326 -10.44 12.51 7.20
N LEU A 327 -9.24 11.98 6.94
CA LEU A 327 -8.91 11.40 5.64
C LEU A 327 -9.73 10.14 5.37
N THR A 328 -9.89 9.30 6.39
CA THR A 328 -10.65 8.04 6.30
C THR A 328 -12.11 8.30 5.90
N ASP A 329 -12.71 9.38 6.44
CA ASP A 329 -14.08 9.78 6.12
C ASP A 329 -14.23 10.30 4.69
N GLU A 330 -13.15 10.80 4.07
CA GLU A 330 -13.17 11.30 2.68
C GLU A 330 -12.90 10.23 1.62
N VAL A 331 -12.60 8.97 1.99
CA VAL A 331 -12.24 7.92 1.01
C VAL A 331 -13.31 7.73 -0.06
N HIS A 332 -14.57 7.53 0.33
CA HIS A 332 -15.66 7.37 -0.64
C HIS A 332 -15.89 8.65 -1.46
N GLY A 333 -15.88 9.82 -0.83
CA GLY A 333 -16.05 11.09 -1.54
C GLY A 333 -14.94 11.37 -2.56
N SER A 334 -13.71 10.92 -2.25
CA SER A 334 -12.56 11.01 -3.13
C SER A 334 -12.68 10.06 -4.31
N PHE A 335 -13.12 8.82 -4.06
CA PHE A 335 -13.44 7.86 -5.11
C PHE A 335 -14.48 8.43 -6.08
N MET A 336 -15.59 8.96 -5.57
CA MET A 336 -16.63 9.56 -6.41
C MET A 336 -16.13 10.77 -7.21
N THR A 337 -15.18 11.54 -6.66
CA THR A 337 -14.60 12.70 -7.36
C THR A 337 -13.69 12.28 -8.50
N LEU A 338 -12.91 11.21 -8.32
CA LEU A 338 -11.91 10.77 -9.30
C LEU A 338 -12.47 9.82 -10.36
N PHE A 339 -13.37 8.93 -9.97
CA PHE A 339 -13.84 7.82 -10.82
C PHE A 339 -15.36 7.86 -11.08
N GLY A 340 -16.11 8.66 -10.33
CA GLY A 340 -17.57 8.75 -10.47
C GLY A 340 -18.29 7.43 -10.17
N GLU A 341 -19.48 7.29 -10.74
CA GLU A 341 -20.15 5.99 -10.81
C GLU A 341 -19.59 5.24 -12.02
N VAL A 342 -18.99 4.07 -11.77
CA VAL A 342 -18.41 3.22 -12.82
C VAL A 342 -19.51 2.55 -13.66
N ASP A 343 -20.70 2.39 -13.07
CA ASP A 343 -21.89 1.86 -13.73
C ASP A 343 -22.56 2.99 -14.55
N GLY A 344 -22.28 3.06 -15.85
CA GLY A 344 -22.64 4.15 -16.78
C GLY A 344 -24.13 4.48 -16.99
N LYS A 345 -24.99 4.35 -15.98
CA LYS A 345 -26.36 4.87 -15.96
C LYS A 345 -26.60 5.68 -14.70
N ALA A 346 -26.41 6.99 -14.80
CA ALA A 346 -27.05 7.93 -13.89
C ALA A 346 -28.58 7.75 -14.02
N GLY A 347 -29.19 6.96 -13.13
CA GLY A 347 -30.65 6.86 -13.00
C GLY A 347 -31.31 5.49 -13.21
N ALA A 348 -30.58 4.40 -13.45
CA ALA A 348 -31.17 3.05 -13.43
C ALA A 348 -30.62 2.27 -12.23
N THR A 349 -31.33 2.44 -11.10
CA THR A 349 -31.41 1.53 -9.94
C THR A 349 -30.12 0.84 -9.49
N LYS A 350 -29.55 1.37 -8.41
CA LYS A 350 -28.62 0.66 -7.51
C LYS A 350 -29.30 -0.44 -6.67
N LEU A 351 -30.39 -1.03 -7.18
CA LEU A 351 -31.23 -2.04 -6.54
C LEU A 351 -31.79 -3.02 -7.55
#